data_AF-A0A5R9NZ19-F1
#
_entry.id   AF-A0A5R9NZ19-F1
#
_cell.length_a   1.000
_cell.length_b   1.000
_cell.length_c   1.000
_cell.angle_alpha   90.00
_cell.angle_beta   90.00
_cell.angle_gamma   90.00
#
_symmetry.space_group_name_H-M   'P 1'
#
loop_
_entity.id
_entity.type
_entity.pdbx_description
1 polymer ?
#
loop_
_entity_poly.entity_id
_entity_poly.type
_entity_poly.pdbx_seq_one_letter_code
_entity_poly.pdbx_strand_id
1 'polypeptide(L)'
;MTSIRQLADIPASVGQCEQLTGLQVAAGLVTWTNVLMVFALIVGTVSFVFLFGRAVLRLLAIFKVIPVAVYEAGGYALSAALLAAPSIFDISDSKTWFLVPGALLLAGLLLLTAKLHKLKENPPRYFLTLTILWGAMAYYHQEPILGFATVAAFMAFMGFSIIITPLAYFIGFEDEKTMSRAGGAGLLISALLVFERLFTPGIPQLDIFRTGMLWLGPFVFALSMLIRANRWMITEKQSWLGMQLMAFGAFFMLMSAGANLQIEAMLNVGTGFMILYVLEKPLEIKQRSLTTLAFTGLLLSILVGAFVYWTQQNPETIQQYLPLLAK
;
A
#
# COMPACT_ATOMS: atom_id res chain seq x y z
N MET A 1 51.39 -3.07 -42.91
CA MET A 1 49.95 -3.15 -43.25
C MET A 1 49.42 -4.47 -42.70
N THR A 2 49.10 -4.48 -41.41
CA THR A 2 48.56 -5.62 -40.68
C THR A 2 47.07 -5.41 -40.53
N SER A 3 46.33 -6.39 -41.04
CA SER A 3 44.87 -6.45 -41.13
C SER A 3 44.21 -6.35 -39.75
N ILE A 4 43.49 -5.26 -39.51
CA ILE A 4 42.49 -5.15 -38.43
C ILE A 4 41.27 -5.95 -38.89
N ARG A 5 41.16 -7.20 -38.45
CA ARG A 5 39.96 -8.04 -38.59
C ARG A 5 39.57 -8.60 -37.22
N GLN A 6 38.27 -8.48 -36.95
CA GLN A 6 37.45 -9.20 -35.96
C GLN A 6 37.51 -8.74 -34.50
N LEU A 7 36.82 -7.64 -34.22
CA LEU A 7 36.16 -7.37 -32.92
C LEU A 7 34.67 -7.02 -33.11
N ALA A 8 34.06 -7.41 -34.22
CA ALA A 8 32.69 -7.02 -34.59
C ALA A 8 31.60 -8.03 -34.16
N ASP A 9 31.97 -9.17 -33.56
CA ASP A 9 31.02 -10.22 -33.16
C ASP A 9 31.01 -10.42 -31.64
N ILE A 10 30.87 -9.33 -30.88
CA ILE A 10 30.30 -9.45 -29.53
C ILE A 10 28.78 -9.38 -29.74
N PRO A 11 28.03 -10.48 -29.54
CA PRO A 11 26.58 -10.43 -29.66
C PRO A 11 26.06 -9.34 -28.72
N ALA A 12 25.27 -8.43 -29.26
CA ALA A 12 24.54 -7.40 -28.52
C ALA A 12 23.41 -8.02 -27.67
N SER A 13 23.75 -8.99 -26.80
CA SER A 13 22.87 -9.46 -25.73
C SER A 13 22.98 -8.58 -24.48
N VAL A 14 23.69 -7.44 -24.57
CA VAL A 14 23.68 -6.40 -23.54
C VAL A 14 22.34 -5.68 -23.58
N GLY A 15 21.51 -5.93 -22.56
CA GLY A 15 20.54 -4.93 -22.12
C GLY A 15 19.07 -5.29 -22.25
N GLN A 16 18.66 -6.55 -22.16
CA GLN A 16 17.38 -6.80 -21.49
C GLN A 16 17.66 -6.65 -19.99
N CYS A 17 17.36 -5.49 -19.42
CA CYS A 17 17.33 -5.33 -17.98
C CYS A 17 16.42 -6.43 -17.43
N GLU A 18 17.00 -7.46 -16.80
CA GLU A 18 16.27 -8.43 -16.00
C GLU A 18 15.30 -7.63 -15.13
N GLN A 19 14.00 -7.82 -15.36
CA GLN A 19 12.98 -7.20 -14.55
C GLN A 19 13.16 -7.77 -13.15
N LEU A 20 13.70 -6.95 -12.25
CA LEU A 20 13.91 -7.33 -10.86
C LEU A 20 12.62 -7.92 -10.31
N THR A 21 12.70 -9.13 -9.75
CA THR A 21 11.58 -9.79 -9.07
C THR A 21 10.96 -8.86 -8.03
N GLY A 22 9.67 -9.00 -7.71
CA GLY A 22 9.02 -8.20 -6.67
C GLY A 22 9.76 -8.25 -5.32
N LEU A 23 10.43 -9.35 -5.04
CA LEU A 23 11.27 -9.56 -3.85
C LEU A 23 12.64 -8.87 -3.94
N GLN A 24 13.24 -8.75 -5.13
CA GLN A 24 14.42 -7.91 -5.36
C GLN A 24 14.09 -6.41 -5.40
N VAL A 25 12.88 -6.03 -5.84
CA VAL A 25 12.39 -4.65 -5.73
C VAL A 25 12.08 -4.31 -4.28
N ALA A 26 11.51 -5.24 -3.50
CA ALA A 26 11.30 -5.07 -2.06
C ALA A 26 12.61 -5.08 -1.27
N ALA A 27 13.56 -5.97 -1.59
CA ALA A 27 14.92 -5.96 -1.05
C ALA A 27 15.70 -4.72 -1.51
N GLY A 28 15.39 -4.20 -2.70
CA GLY A 28 15.82 -2.91 -3.25
C GLY A 28 15.30 -1.73 -2.42
N LEU A 29 14.02 -1.77 -2.04
CA LEU A 29 13.36 -0.81 -1.14
C LEU A 29 13.91 -0.88 0.30
N VAL A 30 14.34 -2.07 0.75
CA VAL A 30 15.09 -2.30 1.99
C VAL A 30 16.59 -2.43 1.71
N THR A 31 17.11 -1.71 0.71
CA THR A 31 18.56 -1.57 0.59
C THR A 31 19.08 -0.75 1.76
N TRP A 32 20.29 -1.07 2.21
CA TRP A 32 21.01 -0.26 3.19
C TRP A 32 20.98 1.23 2.84
N THR A 33 21.02 1.57 1.55
CA THR A 33 20.90 2.94 1.02
C THR A 33 19.55 3.59 1.33
N ASN A 34 18.43 2.87 1.19
CA ASN A 34 17.10 3.39 1.52
C ASN A 34 16.89 3.51 3.03
N VAL A 35 17.44 2.59 3.82
CA VAL A 35 17.46 2.73 5.29
C VAL A 35 18.26 3.96 5.69
N LEU A 36 19.45 4.17 5.12
CA LEU A 36 20.26 5.37 5.32
C LEU A 36 19.54 6.63 4.85
N MET A 37 18.79 6.59 3.75
CA MET A 37 17.99 7.71 3.26
C MET A 37 16.86 8.06 4.24
N VAL A 38 16.17 7.07 4.80
CA VAL A 38 15.15 7.28 5.84
C VAL A 38 15.79 7.85 7.11
N PHE A 39 16.93 7.32 7.56
CA PHE A 39 17.68 7.89 8.69
C PHE A 39 18.16 9.31 8.41
N ALA A 40 18.67 9.60 7.21
CA ALA A 40 19.09 10.94 6.79
C ALA A 40 17.90 11.91 6.74
N LEU A 41 16.72 11.46 6.29
CA LEU A 41 15.49 12.25 6.34
C LEU A 41 15.06 12.53 7.78
N ILE A 42 15.11 11.54 8.68
CA ILE A 42 14.75 11.72 10.09
C ILE A 42 15.74 12.67 10.77
N VAL A 43 17.04 12.41 10.68
CA VAL A 43 18.10 13.25 11.27
C VAL A 43 18.08 14.64 10.65
N GLY A 44 17.88 14.74 9.34
CA GLY A 44 17.75 16.01 8.62
C GLY A 44 16.54 16.80 9.07
N THR A 45 15.38 16.15 9.24
CA THR A 45 14.16 16.78 9.74
C THR A 45 14.33 17.24 11.19
N VAL A 46 14.90 16.42 12.06
CA VAL A 46 15.17 16.80 13.46
C VAL A 46 16.16 17.95 13.53
N SER A 47 17.24 17.91 12.74
CA SER A 47 18.25 18.97 12.68
C SER A 47 17.67 20.26 12.10
N PHE A 48 16.81 20.17 11.08
CA PHE A 48 16.10 21.31 10.50
C PHE A 48 15.15 21.92 11.52
N VAL A 49 14.34 21.12 12.21
CA VAL A 49 13.45 21.59 13.29
C VAL A 49 14.24 22.18 14.45
N PHE A 50 15.42 21.66 14.78
CA PHE A 50 16.25 22.22 15.85
C PHE A 50 16.88 23.57 15.45
N LEU A 51 17.47 23.65 14.26
CA LEU A 51 18.14 24.86 13.75
C LEU A 51 17.14 25.96 13.38
N PHE A 52 16.07 25.58 12.68
CA PHE A 52 15.09 26.52 12.16
C PHE A 52 13.82 26.59 12.99
N GLY A 53 13.61 25.72 14.00
CA GLY A 53 12.38 25.70 14.79
C GLY A 53 12.07 27.03 15.47
N ARG A 54 13.07 27.74 15.98
CA ARG A 54 12.87 29.10 16.53
C ARG A 54 12.54 30.12 15.44
N ALA A 55 13.13 30.00 14.25
CA ALA A 55 12.80 30.84 13.11
C ALA A 55 11.37 30.54 12.61
N VAL A 56 10.99 29.27 12.52
CA VAL A 56 9.66 28.77 12.18
C VAL A 56 8.63 29.24 13.20
N LEU A 57 8.92 29.21 14.50
CA LEU A 57 8.03 29.74 15.54
C LEU A 57 7.84 31.26 15.44
N ARG A 58 8.89 32.01 15.07
CA ARG A 58 8.77 33.46 14.78
C ARG A 58 8.01 33.72 13.48
N LEU A 59 8.24 32.92 12.44
CA LEU A 59 7.47 32.95 11.20
C LEU A 59 6.00 32.64 11.45
N LEU A 60 5.71 31.65 12.31
CA LEU A 60 4.37 31.32 12.77
C LEU A 60 3.70 32.47 13.54
N ALA A 61 4.46 33.28 14.28
CA ALA A 61 3.94 34.48 14.92
C ALA A 61 3.55 35.57 13.91
N ILE A 62 4.37 35.79 12.87
CA ILE A 62 4.02 36.67 11.74
C ILE A 62 2.79 36.12 11.01
N PHE A 63 2.71 34.80 10.88
CA PHE A 63 1.61 34.15 10.20
C PHE A 63 0.25 34.26 10.93
N LYS A 64 0.23 34.59 12.22
CA LYS A 64 -1.04 34.88 12.92
C LYS A 64 -1.71 36.17 12.47
N VAL A 65 -0.97 37.08 11.81
CA VAL A 65 -1.48 38.40 11.40
C VAL A 65 -2.18 38.35 10.04
N ILE A 66 -1.82 37.39 9.18
CA ILE A 66 -2.36 37.30 7.82
C ILE A 66 -3.75 36.63 7.85
N PRO A 67 -4.74 37.13 7.09
CA PRO A 67 -6.06 36.51 7.02
C PRO A 67 -5.99 35.06 6.53
N VAL A 68 -6.81 34.17 7.13
CA VAL A 68 -6.92 32.74 6.76
C VAL A 68 -7.13 32.53 5.25
N ALA A 69 -7.96 33.37 4.63
CA ALA A 69 -8.23 33.31 3.20
C ALA A 69 -6.97 33.44 2.32
N VAL A 70 -5.95 34.20 2.75
CA VAL A 70 -4.69 34.37 2.00
C VAL A 70 -3.87 33.09 2.06
N TYR A 71 -3.88 32.37 3.18
CA TYR A 71 -3.20 31.07 3.31
C TYR A 71 -3.83 30.01 2.43
N GLU A 72 -5.15 29.94 2.44
CA GLU A 72 -5.88 28.97 1.63
C GLU A 72 -5.67 29.27 0.14
N ALA A 73 -5.87 30.52 -0.28
CA ALA A 73 -5.66 30.92 -1.67
C ALA A 73 -4.21 30.66 -2.12
N GLY A 74 -3.22 31.09 -1.34
CA GLY A 74 -1.80 30.89 -1.66
C GLY A 74 -1.40 29.42 -1.65
N GLY A 75 -1.89 28.64 -0.68
CA GLY A 75 -1.63 27.21 -0.57
C GLY A 75 -2.25 26.44 -1.73
N TYR A 76 -3.53 26.66 -2.04
CA TYR A 76 -4.20 25.99 -3.15
C TYR A 76 -3.60 26.40 -4.49
N ALA A 77 -3.23 27.68 -4.67
CA ALA A 77 -2.52 28.14 -5.85
C ALA A 77 -1.15 27.48 -5.99
N LEU A 78 -0.38 27.34 -4.91
CA LEU A 78 0.92 26.66 -4.92
C LEU A 78 0.76 25.17 -5.24
N SER A 79 -0.22 24.49 -4.63
CA SER A 79 -0.53 23.09 -4.92
C SER A 79 -0.93 22.89 -6.38
N ALA A 80 -1.82 23.74 -6.92
CA ALA A 80 -2.20 23.71 -8.32
C ALA A 80 -1.02 24.01 -9.25
N ALA A 81 -0.17 24.98 -8.90
CA ALA A 81 1.03 25.31 -9.67
C ALA A 81 2.02 24.14 -9.70
N LEU A 82 2.25 23.46 -8.57
CA LEU A 82 3.09 22.26 -8.51
C LEU A 82 2.51 21.12 -9.35
N LEU A 83 1.19 20.92 -9.31
CA LEU A 83 0.51 19.93 -10.12
C LEU A 83 0.57 20.25 -11.63
N ALA A 84 0.51 21.52 -12.01
CA ALA A 84 0.56 21.96 -13.41
C ALA A 84 1.99 22.16 -13.96
N ALA A 85 3.00 22.32 -13.08
CA ALA A 85 4.38 22.62 -13.47
C ALA A 85 4.95 21.61 -14.48
N PRO A 86 4.77 20.27 -14.33
CA PRO A 86 5.23 19.30 -15.32
C PRO A 86 4.74 19.57 -16.76
N SER A 87 3.48 19.95 -16.91
CA SER A 87 2.89 20.26 -18.22
C SER A 87 3.30 21.62 -18.76
N ILE A 88 3.51 22.61 -17.88
CA ILE A 88 3.87 23.97 -18.30
C ILE A 88 5.34 24.04 -18.74
N PHE A 89 6.23 23.34 -18.04
CA PHE A 89 7.67 23.38 -18.27
C PHE A 89 8.21 22.17 -19.06
N ASP A 90 7.32 21.33 -19.59
CA ASP A 90 7.64 20.10 -20.34
C ASP A 90 8.66 19.19 -19.63
N ILE A 91 8.48 19.02 -18.32
CA ILE A 91 9.37 18.22 -17.49
C ILE A 91 8.91 16.77 -17.59
N SER A 92 9.66 15.88 -18.27
CA SER A 92 9.35 14.45 -18.39
C SER A 92 9.94 13.60 -17.27
N ASP A 93 11.20 13.83 -16.92
CA ASP A 93 12.00 12.85 -16.16
C ASP A 93 11.85 13.01 -14.64
N SER A 94 11.34 14.16 -14.19
CA SER A 94 11.23 14.51 -12.77
C SER A 94 9.82 14.94 -12.35
N LYS A 95 8.79 14.56 -13.13
CA LYS A 95 7.37 14.86 -12.85
C LYS A 95 6.96 14.54 -11.41
N THR A 96 7.36 13.38 -10.91
CA THR A 96 7.06 12.90 -9.55
C THR A 96 7.47 13.89 -8.46
N TRP A 97 8.59 14.61 -8.65
CA TRP A 97 9.11 15.58 -7.68
C TRP A 97 8.23 16.82 -7.53
N PHE A 98 7.37 17.10 -8.51
CA PHE A 98 6.40 18.20 -8.44
C PHE A 98 5.01 17.67 -8.05
N LEU A 99 4.61 16.56 -8.66
CA LEU A 99 3.26 16.00 -8.50
C LEU A 99 2.99 15.46 -7.11
N VAL A 100 3.92 14.70 -6.53
CA VAL A 100 3.73 14.11 -5.20
C VAL A 100 3.66 15.20 -4.13
N PRO A 101 4.60 16.16 -4.05
CA PRO A 101 4.47 17.28 -3.11
C PRO A 101 3.22 18.13 -3.36
N GLY A 102 2.85 18.38 -4.63
CA GLY A 102 1.62 19.10 -4.97
C GLY A 102 0.35 18.40 -4.46
N ALA A 103 0.27 17.08 -4.63
CA ALA A 103 -0.82 16.24 -4.16
C ALA A 103 -0.89 16.12 -2.63
N LEU A 104 0.27 15.99 -1.96
CA LEU A 104 0.35 15.97 -0.50
C LEU A 104 0.00 17.33 0.11
N LEU A 105 0.46 18.42 -0.52
CA LEU A 105 0.10 19.78 -0.12
C LEU A 105 -1.40 20.00 -0.23
N LEU A 106 -2.04 19.54 -1.32
CA LEU A 106 -3.50 19.60 -1.47
C LEU A 106 -4.24 18.90 -0.32
N ALA A 107 -3.84 17.67 0.00
CA ALA A 107 -4.41 16.90 1.10
C ALA A 107 -4.22 17.60 2.45
N GLY A 108 -3.01 18.08 2.73
CA GLY A 108 -2.70 18.85 3.94
C GLY A 108 -3.51 20.13 4.06
N LEU A 109 -3.69 20.86 2.94
CA LEU A 109 -4.50 22.09 2.89
C LEU A 109 -5.97 21.81 3.10
N LEU A 110 -6.54 20.75 2.50
CA LEU A 110 -7.92 20.36 2.76
C LEU A 110 -8.18 20.07 4.25
N LEU A 111 -7.26 19.37 4.91
CA LEU A 111 -7.33 19.13 6.37
C LEU A 111 -7.18 20.43 7.17
N LEU A 112 -6.26 21.31 6.76
CA LEU A 112 -6.02 22.59 7.42
C LEU A 112 -7.25 23.50 7.29
N THR A 113 -7.80 23.68 6.09
CA THR A 113 -9.02 24.44 5.79
C THR A 113 -10.18 23.94 6.65
N ALA A 114 -10.38 22.62 6.74
CA ALA A 114 -11.43 22.04 7.58
C ALA A 114 -11.26 22.39 9.07
N LYS A 115 -10.03 22.35 9.59
CA LYS A 115 -9.72 22.74 10.98
C LYS A 115 -9.88 24.24 11.23
N LEU A 116 -9.39 25.09 10.32
CA LEU A 116 -9.46 26.54 10.45
C LEU A 116 -10.91 27.04 10.44
N HIS A 117 -11.74 26.45 9.58
CA HIS A 117 -13.16 26.77 9.48
C HIS A 117 -14.05 26.02 10.49
N LYS A 118 -13.46 25.20 11.38
CA LYS A 118 -14.18 24.36 12.36
C LYS A 118 -15.31 23.53 11.70
N LEU A 119 -15.06 23.05 10.48
CA LEU A 119 -16.04 22.22 9.78
C LEU A 119 -16.22 20.91 10.54
N LYS A 120 -17.45 20.39 10.54
CA LYS A 120 -17.72 19.06 11.09
C LYS A 120 -16.90 18.03 10.33
N GLU A 121 -16.10 17.25 11.05
CA GLU A 121 -15.27 16.21 10.47
C GLU A 121 -16.14 15.23 9.68
N ASN A 122 -15.81 15.05 8.40
CA ASN A 122 -16.47 14.12 7.50
C ASN A 122 -15.41 13.41 6.66
N PRO A 123 -14.73 12.40 7.22
CA PRO A 123 -13.64 11.68 6.56
C PRO A 123 -14.02 11.13 5.17
N PRO A 124 -15.23 10.56 4.95
CA PRO A 124 -15.62 10.11 3.62
C PRO A 124 -15.60 11.21 2.55
N ARG A 125 -16.10 12.42 2.86
CA ARG A 125 -16.07 13.54 1.88
C ARG A 125 -14.64 13.96 1.55
N TYR A 126 -13.77 13.98 2.55
CA TYR A 126 -12.36 14.30 2.37
C TYR A 126 -11.67 13.29 1.43
N PHE A 127 -11.78 11.99 1.71
CA PHE A 127 -11.16 10.95 0.90
C PHE A 127 -11.77 10.85 -0.50
N LEU A 128 -13.09 11.03 -0.65
CA LEU A 128 -13.73 11.08 -1.97
C LEU A 128 -13.18 12.23 -2.83
N THR A 129 -12.98 13.40 -2.22
CA THR A 129 -12.40 14.57 -2.91
C THR A 129 -10.99 14.25 -3.38
N LEU A 130 -10.18 13.61 -2.54
CA LEU A 130 -8.83 13.17 -2.92
C LEU A 130 -8.86 12.10 -4.02
N THR A 131 -9.75 11.12 -3.94
CA THR A 131 -9.90 10.09 -4.99
C THR A 131 -10.19 10.74 -6.35
N ILE A 132 -11.10 11.70 -6.40
CA ILE A 132 -11.47 12.37 -7.66
C ILE A 132 -10.30 13.21 -8.17
N LEU A 133 -9.72 14.06 -7.32
CA LEU A 133 -8.67 14.98 -7.74
C LEU A 133 -7.38 14.23 -8.10
N TRP A 134 -6.91 13.33 -7.24
CA TRP A 134 -5.72 12.52 -7.54
C TRP A 134 -5.96 11.57 -8.71
N GLY A 135 -7.18 11.03 -8.87
CA GLY A 135 -7.51 10.18 -10.02
C GLY A 135 -7.43 10.95 -11.34
N ALA A 136 -7.98 12.16 -11.37
CA ALA A 136 -7.88 13.04 -12.54
C ALA A 136 -6.42 13.40 -12.85
N MET A 137 -5.62 13.76 -11.84
CA MET A 137 -4.20 14.09 -12.03
C MET A 137 -3.36 12.88 -12.43
N ALA A 138 -3.62 11.71 -11.85
CA ALA A 138 -2.96 10.46 -12.21
C ALA A 138 -3.22 10.11 -13.67
N TYR A 139 -4.48 10.23 -14.10
CA TYR A 139 -4.87 10.01 -15.49
C TYR A 139 -4.24 11.05 -16.43
N TYR A 140 -4.23 12.33 -16.06
CA TYR A 140 -3.69 13.38 -16.92
C TYR A 140 -2.17 13.27 -17.10
N HIS A 141 -1.41 13.00 -16.02
CA HIS A 141 0.05 12.91 -16.08
C HIS A 141 0.58 11.50 -16.38
N GLN A 142 -0.28 10.48 -16.36
CA GLN A 142 0.08 9.06 -16.52
C GLN A 142 1.06 8.59 -15.42
N GLU A 143 0.79 8.97 -14.17
CA GLU A 143 1.73 8.78 -13.05
C GLU A 143 1.29 7.68 -12.07
N PRO A 144 1.98 6.52 -12.03
CA PRO A 144 1.56 5.37 -11.24
C PRO A 144 1.50 5.63 -9.72
N ILE A 145 2.35 6.52 -9.20
CA ILE A 145 2.38 6.85 -7.77
C ILE A 145 1.10 7.58 -7.35
N LEU A 146 0.61 8.52 -8.18
CA LEU A 146 -0.68 9.16 -7.95
C LEU A 146 -1.84 8.18 -8.15
N GLY A 147 -1.71 7.25 -9.10
CA GLY A 147 -2.69 6.17 -9.28
C GLY A 147 -2.80 5.29 -8.04
N PHE A 148 -1.66 4.90 -7.44
CA PHE A 148 -1.63 4.19 -6.15
C PHE A 148 -2.32 5.00 -5.05
N ALA A 149 -1.96 6.29 -4.90
CA ALA A 149 -2.55 7.18 -3.89
C ALA A 149 -4.07 7.35 -4.10
N THR A 150 -4.53 7.36 -5.35
CA THR A 150 -5.96 7.42 -5.71
C THR A 150 -6.71 6.18 -5.21
N VAL A 151 -6.17 4.98 -5.46
CA VAL A 151 -6.77 3.74 -4.97
C VAL A 151 -6.75 3.71 -3.44
N ALA A 152 -5.67 4.16 -2.80
CA ALA A 152 -5.62 4.28 -1.34
C ALA A 152 -6.69 5.22 -0.80
N ALA A 153 -6.85 6.41 -1.39
CA ALA A 153 -7.91 7.35 -1.04
C ALA A 153 -9.30 6.74 -1.27
N PHE A 154 -9.49 5.96 -2.34
CA PHE A 154 -10.76 5.28 -2.60
C PHE A 154 -11.07 4.23 -1.53
N MET A 155 -10.10 3.41 -1.14
CA MET A 155 -10.27 2.45 -0.05
C MET A 155 -10.56 3.15 1.27
N ALA A 156 -9.89 4.28 1.54
CA ALA A 156 -10.14 5.10 2.72
C ALA A 156 -11.53 5.72 2.72
N PHE A 157 -12.02 6.19 1.57
CA PHE A 157 -13.40 6.62 1.40
C PHE A 157 -14.40 5.49 1.70
N MET A 158 -14.09 4.26 1.28
CA MET A 158 -14.92 3.09 1.58
C MET A 158 -14.88 2.70 3.07
N GLY A 159 -13.92 3.20 3.84
CA GLY A 159 -13.85 3.07 5.31
C GLY A 159 -12.63 2.30 5.81
N PHE A 160 -11.68 1.98 4.93
CA PHE A 160 -10.38 1.42 5.35
C PHE A 160 -9.55 2.51 6.03
N SER A 161 -8.93 2.21 7.16
CA SER A 161 -8.14 3.18 7.91
C SER A 161 -6.81 2.60 8.39
N ILE A 162 -5.80 3.44 8.41
CA ILE A 162 -4.49 3.16 8.97
C ILE A 162 -4.18 4.26 9.98
N ILE A 163 -4.06 3.89 11.26
CA ILE A 163 -3.68 4.78 12.33
C ILE A 163 -2.27 4.39 12.76
N ILE A 164 -1.35 5.34 12.62
CA ILE A 164 0.05 5.18 13.03
C ILE A 164 0.21 5.85 14.38
N THR A 165 0.55 5.06 15.40
CA THR A 165 0.96 5.56 16.72
C THR A 165 2.45 5.28 16.93
N PRO A 166 3.15 5.97 17.84
CA PRO A 166 4.60 5.79 18.02
C PRO A 166 5.06 4.36 18.30
N LEU A 167 4.18 3.48 18.79
CA LEU A 167 4.51 2.11 19.18
C LEU A 167 3.74 1.04 18.42
N ALA A 168 2.75 1.41 17.59
CA ALA A 168 1.88 0.44 16.93
C ALA A 168 1.22 1.00 15.66
N TYR A 169 1.01 0.12 14.69
CA TYR A 169 0.20 0.35 13.50
C TYR A 169 -1.15 -0.33 13.69
N PHE A 170 -2.22 0.45 13.66
CA PHE A 170 -3.58 -0.08 13.66
C PHE A 170 -4.12 0.02 12.23
N ILE A 171 -4.39 -1.14 11.63
CA ILE A 171 -4.88 -1.26 10.26
C ILE A 171 -6.23 -1.96 10.33
N GLY A 172 -7.29 -1.33 9.81
CA GLY A 172 -8.62 -1.93 9.89
C GLY A 172 -9.75 -0.99 9.49
N PHE A 173 -10.85 -1.10 10.22
CA PHE A 173 -12.11 -0.42 9.95
C PHE A 173 -12.69 0.12 11.25
N GLU A 174 -13.45 1.20 11.17
CA GLU A 174 -14.07 1.82 12.35
C GLU A 174 -15.29 1.02 12.83
N ASP A 175 -16.04 0.41 11.92
CA ASP A 175 -17.26 -0.33 12.22
C ASP A 175 -17.51 -1.49 11.23
N GLU A 176 -18.46 -2.36 11.55
CA GLU A 176 -18.78 -3.55 10.73
C GLU A 176 -19.36 -3.16 9.36
N LYS A 177 -20.10 -2.06 9.25
CA LYS A 177 -20.70 -1.63 7.97
C LYS A 177 -19.61 -1.06 7.05
N THR A 178 -18.69 -0.25 7.58
CA THR A 178 -17.52 0.23 6.83
C THR A 178 -16.60 -0.91 6.42
N MET A 179 -16.35 -1.89 7.30
CA MET A 179 -15.64 -3.13 6.97
C MET A 179 -16.29 -3.87 5.80
N SER A 180 -17.62 -4.01 5.83
CA SER A 180 -18.38 -4.68 4.76
C SER A 180 -18.25 -3.97 3.41
N ARG A 181 -18.37 -2.64 3.45
CA ARG A 181 -18.30 -1.79 2.26
C ARG A 181 -16.88 -1.78 1.66
N ALA A 182 -15.86 -1.59 2.49
CA ALA A 182 -14.46 -1.60 2.06
C ALA A 182 -13.98 -2.98 1.63
N GLY A 183 -14.35 -4.04 2.35
CA GLY A 183 -14.08 -5.42 1.96
C GLY A 183 -14.74 -5.80 0.63
N GLY A 184 -16.00 -5.39 0.42
CA GLY A 184 -16.70 -5.56 -0.85
C GLY A 184 -16.04 -4.77 -2.00
N ALA A 185 -15.60 -3.54 -1.74
CA ALA A 185 -14.84 -2.75 -2.72
C ALA A 185 -13.51 -3.42 -3.08
N GLY A 186 -12.79 -3.96 -2.08
CA GLY A 186 -11.57 -4.72 -2.29
C GLY A 186 -11.80 -5.95 -3.17
N LEU A 187 -12.88 -6.69 -2.91
CA LEU A 187 -13.29 -7.85 -3.72
C LEU A 187 -13.58 -7.43 -5.17
N LEU A 188 -14.31 -6.34 -5.38
CA LEU A 188 -14.61 -5.83 -6.72
C LEU A 188 -13.34 -5.43 -7.47
N ILE A 189 -12.40 -4.76 -6.82
CA ILE A 189 -11.10 -4.43 -7.40
C ILE A 189 -10.32 -5.70 -7.77
N SER A 190 -10.27 -6.69 -6.88
CA SER A 190 -9.62 -7.98 -7.16
C SER A 190 -10.30 -8.72 -8.32
N ALA A 191 -11.63 -8.74 -8.36
CA ALA A 191 -12.39 -9.35 -9.45
C ALA A 191 -12.14 -8.63 -10.78
N LEU A 192 -12.04 -7.30 -10.77
CA LEU A 192 -11.71 -6.50 -11.95
C LEU A 192 -10.30 -6.83 -12.47
N LEU A 193 -9.31 -7.04 -11.60
CA LEU A 193 -7.97 -7.48 -12.00
C LEU A 193 -7.97 -8.89 -12.62
N VAL A 194 -8.72 -9.81 -12.03
CA VAL A 194 -8.90 -11.16 -12.58
C VAL A 194 -9.57 -11.09 -13.95
N PHE A 195 -10.61 -10.28 -14.08
CA PHE A 195 -11.33 -10.07 -15.34
C PHE A 195 -10.42 -9.45 -16.41
N GLU A 196 -9.68 -8.39 -16.07
CA GLU A 196 -8.72 -7.74 -16.95
C GLU A 196 -7.68 -8.74 -17.47
N ARG A 197 -7.13 -9.58 -16.58
CA ARG A 197 -6.14 -10.59 -16.95
C ARG A 197 -6.68 -11.69 -17.85
N LEU A 198 -7.96 -12.05 -17.71
CA LEU A 198 -8.61 -13.12 -18.48
C LEU A 198 -9.12 -12.66 -19.85
N PHE A 199 -9.72 -11.48 -19.94
CA PHE A 199 -10.48 -11.07 -21.14
C PHE A 199 -9.83 -9.94 -21.92
N THR A 200 -9.13 -9.02 -21.25
CA THR A 200 -8.62 -7.79 -21.88
C THR A 200 -7.24 -7.43 -21.30
N PRO A 201 -6.21 -8.26 -21.56
CA PRO A 201 -4.89 -8.02 -21.00
C PRO A 201 -4.32 -6.69 -21.52
N GLY A 202 -4.02 -5.78 -20.59
CA GLY A 202 -3.31 -4.53 -20.85
C GLY A 202 -4.18 -3.36 -21.29
N ILE A 203 -5.26 -3.05 -20.56
CA ILE A 203 -6.00 -1.80 -20.75
C ILE A 203 -5.10 -0.63 -20.29
N PRO A 204 -4.57 0.21 -21.20
CA PRO A 204 -3.53 1.19 -20.84
C PRO A 204 -4.01 2.21 -19.80
N GLN A 205 -5.30 2.53 -19.80
CA GLN A 205 -5.89 3.49 -18.86
C GLN A 205 -5.92 2.95 -17.41
N LEU A 206 -5.95 1.63 -17.22
CA LEU A 206 -5.92 1.01 -15.90
C LEU A 206 -4.50 0.81 -15.38
N ASP A 207 -3.48 0.81 -16.25
CA ASP A 207 -2.09 0.57 -15.87
C ASP A 207 -1.58 1.58 -14.83
N ILE A 208 -2.06 2.83 -14.91
CA ILE A 208 -1.75 3.89 -13.95
C ILE A 208 -2.22 3.52 -12.52
N PHE A 209 -3.37 2.86 -12.41
CA PHE A 209 -3.97 2.45 -11.13
C PHE A 209 -3.57 1.02 -10.72
N ARG A 210 -2.95 0.25 -11.62
CA ARG A 210 -2.70 -1.18 -11.47
C ARG A 210 -1.94 -1.50 -10.19
N THR A 211 -0.88 -0.76 -9.87
CA THR A 211 -0.10 -0.98 -8.63
C THR A 211 -0.97 -0.84 -7.38
N GLY A 212 -1.80 0.20 -7.31
CA GLY A 212 -2.73 0.40 -6.20
C GLY A 212 -3.78 -0.71 -6.11
N MET A 213 -4.37 -1.07 -7.25
CA MET A 213 -5.37 -2.12 -7.33
C MET A 213 -4.82 -3.50 -6.92
N LEU A 214 -3.62 -3.85 -7.41
CA LEU A 214 -2.96 -5.13 -7.17
C LEU A 214 -2.69 -5.39 -5.68
N TRP A 215 -2.30 -4.35 -4.94
CA TRP A 215 -1.98 -4.48 -3.52
C TRP A 215 -3.19 -4.21 -2.64
N LEU A 216 -3.84 -3.05 -2.77
CA LEU A 216 -4.85 -2.62 -1.82
C LEU A 216 -6.19 -3.35 -1.96
N GLY A 217 -6.58 -3.73 -3.18
CA GLY A 217 -7.83 -4.46 -3.40
C GLY A 217 -7.83 -5.81 -2.67
N PRO A 218 -6.91 -6.73 -3.04
CA PRO A 218 -6.77 -8.01 -2.36
C PRO A 218 -6.48 -7.86 -0.86
N PHE A 219 -5.62 -6.91 -0.46
CA PHE A 219 -5.24 -6.73 0.93
C PHE A 219 -6.44 -6.36 1.81
N VAL A 220 -7.21 -5.34 1.42
CA VAL A 220 -8.36 -4.88 2.21
C VAL A 220 -9.47 -5.94 2.22
N PHE A 221 -9.68 -6.64 1.09
CA PHE A 221 -10.60 -7.77 1.03
C PHE A 221 -10.19 -8.89 2.00
N ALA A 222 -8.94 -9.35 1.93
CA ALA A 222 -8.42 -10.40 2.79
C ALA A 222 -8.45 -10.00 4.26
N LEU A 223 -8.06 -8.77 4.60
CA LEU A 223 -8.13 -8.24 5.96
C LEU A 223 -9.57 -8.22 6.48
N SER A 224 -10.53 -7.81 5.65
CA SER A 224 -11.95 -7.81 6.04
C SER A 224 -12.46 -9.22 6.35
N MET A 225 -12.01 -10.23 5.59
CA MET A 225 -12.39 -11.62 5.82
C MET A 225 -11.71 -12.21 7.05
N LEU A 226 -10.45 -11.85 7.30
CA LEU A 226 -9.72 -12.25 8.50
C LEU A 226 -10.44 -11.74 9.76
N ILE A 227 -10.72 -10.44 9.82
CA ILE A 227 -11.40 -9.81 10.96
C ILE A 227 -12.80 -10.41 11.16
N ARG A 228 -13.56 -10.65 10.08
CA ARG A 228 -14.90 -11.27 10.17
C ARG A 228 -14.87 -12.72 10.63
N ALA A 229 -13.82 -13.47 10.29
CA ALA A 229 -13.65 -14.83 10.74
C ALA A 229 -13.23 -14.92 12.20
N ASN A 230 -12.88 -13.80 12.84
CA ASN A 230 -12.52 -13.80 14.23
C ASN A 230 -13.75 -14.07 15.12
N ARG A 231 -13.62 -15.00 16.06
CA ARG A 231 -14.62 -15.31 17.08
C ARG A 231 -15.25 -14.09 17.76
N TRP A 232 -14.46 -13.07 18.09
CA TRP A 232 -14.92 -11.90 18.83
C TRP A 232 -15.81 -10.96 17.99
N MET A 233 -15.79 -11.11 16.66
CA MET A 233 -16.62 -10.32 15.74
C MET A 233 -17.93 -11.03 15.34
N ILE A 234 -18.05 -12.33 15.62
CA ILE A 234 -19.21 -13.11 15.20
C ILE A 234 -20.40 -12.81 16.13
N THR A 235 -21.45 -12.24 15.55
CA THR A 235 -22.72 -11.97 16.24
C THR A 235 -23.54 -13.26 16.36
N GLU A 236 -24.44 -13.35 17.36
CA GLU A 236 -25.30 -14.53 17.61
C GLU A 236 -26.09 -15.05 16.38
N LYS A 237 -26.38 -14.17 15.42
CA LYS A 237 -27.11 -14.51 14.18
C LYS A 237 -26.23 -15.14 13.09
N GLN A 238 -24.91 -15.05 13.20
CA GLN A 238 -23.97 -15.53 12.19
C GLN A 238 -23.44 -16.91 12.57
N SER A 239 -23.43 -17.85 11.62
CA SER A 239 -22.83 -19.17 11.87
C SER A 239 -21.31 -19.06 11.92
N TRP A 240 -20.71 -19.45 13.05
CA TRP A 240 -19.25 -19.45 13.20
C TRP A 240 -18.56 -20.24 12.09
N LEU A 241 -19.06 -21.45 11.80
CA LEU A 241 -18.51 -22.32 10.75
C LEU A 241 -18.59 -21.66 9.36
N GLY A 242 -19.70 -20.99 9.05
CA GLY A 242 -19.88 -20.30 7.78
C GLY A 242 -18.84 -19.19 7.56
N MET A 243 -18.53 -18.40 8.59
CA MET A 243 -17.50 -17.35 8.50
C MET A 243 -16.09 -17.93 8.32
N GLN A 244 -15.78 -19.05 8.99
CA GLN A 244 -14.49 -19.74 8.79
C GLN A 244 -14.35 -20.25 7.35
N LEU A 245 -15.39 -20.91 6.82
CA LEU A 245 -15.39 -21.42 5.46
C LEU A 245 -15.30 -20.30 4.42
N MET A 246 -15.99 -19.18 4.66
CA MET A 246 -15.91 -18.00 3.79
C MET A 246 -14.51 -17.40 3.77
N ALA A 247 -13.86 -17.21 4.91
CA ALA A 247 -12.52 -16.65 4.97
C ALA A 247 -11.48 -17.59 4.36
N PHE A 248 -11.52 -18.88 4.72
CA PHE A 248 -10.66 -19.90 4.12
C PHE A 248 -10.83 -19.95 2.58
N GLY A 249 -12.08 -19.97 2.12
CA GLY A 249 -12.41 -19.93 0.70
C GLY A 249 -11.90 -18.65 0.02
N ALA A 250 -12.04 -17.49 0.66
CA ALA A 250 -11.54 -16.22 0.15
C ALA A 250 -10.01 -16.22 -0.03
N PHE A 251 -9.26 -16.66 0.97
CA PHE A 251 -7.80 -16.74 0.88
C PHE A 251 -7.35 -17.75 -0.17
N PHE A 252 -7.99 -18.92 -0.21
CA PHE A 252 -7.71 -19.93 -1.23
C PHE A 252 -8.01 -19.41 -2.65
N MET A 253 -9.11 -18.68 -2.83
CA MET A 253 -9.43 -18.05 -4.12
C MET A 253 -8.38 -17.02 -4.54
N LEU A 254 -7.90 -16.16 -3.62
CA LEU A 254 -6.83 -15.21 -3.91
C LEU A 254 -5.53 -15.93 -4.32
N MET A 255 -5.15 -16.98 -3.58
CA MET A 255 -3.98 -17.80 -3.89
C MET A 255 -4.11 -18.49 -5.24
N SER A 256 -5.24 -19.14 -5.51
CA SER A 256 -5.50 -19.87 -6.74
C SER A 256 -5.56 -18.92 -7.95
N ALA A 257 -6.25 -17.78 -7.84
CA ALA A 257 -6.28 -16.77 -8.88
C ALA A 257 -4.88 -16.19 -9.14
N GLY A 258 -4.13 -15.87 -8.07
CA GLY A 258 -2.76 -15.36 -8.18
C GLY A 258 -1.81 -16.35 -8.86
N ALA A 259 -1.87 -17.63 -8.50
CA ALA A 259 -1.05 -18.68 -9.09
C ALA A 259 -1.42 -18.97 -10.55
N ASN A 260 -2.71 -19.17 -10.84
CA ASN A 260 -3.18 -19.54 -12.18
C ASN A 260 -3.04 -18.40 -13.20
N LEU A 261 -3.23 -17.14 -12.77
CA LEU A 261 -3.18 -15.97 -13.64
C LEU A 261 -1.85 -15.22 -13.60
N GLN A 262 -0.90 -15.70 -12.79
CA GLN A 262 0.41 -15.09 -12.54
C GLN A 262 0.29 -13.67 -12.00
N ILE A 263 -0.65 -13.44 -11.08
CA ILE A 263 -0.82 -12.15 -10.38
C ILE A 263 -0.13 -12.28 -9.01
N GLU A 264 1.16 -11.95 -8.98
CA GLU A 264 2.03 -12.14 -7.81
C GLU A 264 1.47 -11.49 -6.53
N ALA A 265 0.96 -10.27 -6.63
CA ALA A 265 0.40 -9.54 -5.48
C ALA A 265 -0.79 -10.29 -4.83
N MET A 266 -1.69 -10.88 -5.64
CA MET A 266 -2.83 -11.66 -5.12
C MET A 266 -2.38 -12.94 -4.44
N LEU A 267 -1.38 -13.63 -5.02
CA LEU A 267 -0.79 -14.83 -4.43
C LEU A 267 -0.13 -14.51 -3.08
N ASN A 268 0.67 -13.44 -3.03
CA ASN A 268 1.38 -13.00 -1.82
C ASN A 268 0.41 -12.59 -0.72
N VAL A 269 -0.61 -11.79 -1.05
CA VAL A 269 -1.66 -11.39 -0.09
C VAL A 269 -2.45 -12.60 0.38
N GLY A 270 -2.95 -13.44 -0.54
CA GLY A 270 -3.73 -14.63 -0.19
C GLY A 270 -2.95 -15.58 0.73
N THR A 271 -1.68 -15.83 0.42
CA THR A 271 -0.79 -16.68 1.22
C THR A 271 -0.52 -16.07 2.58
N GLY A 272 -0.17 -14.78 2.63
CA GLY A 272 0.10 -14.07 3.89
C GLY A 272 -1.10 -14.09 4.83
N PHE A 273 -2.31 -13.79 4.32
CA PHE A 273 -3.53 -13.82 5.12
C PHE A 273 -3.98 -15.24 5.49
N MET A 274 -3.72 -16.26 4.65
CA MET A 274 -3.96 -17.65 5.02
C MET A 274 -3.07 -18.07 6.20
N ILE A 275 -1.79 -17.69 6.18
CA ILE A 275 -0.86 -17.95 7.29
C ILE A 275 -1.38 -17.23 8.54
N LEU A 276 -1.66 -15.93 8.46
CA LEU A 276 -2.20 -15.16 9.59
C LEU A 276 -3.48 -15.79 10.16
N TYR A 277 -4.40 -16.22 9.29
CA TYR A 277 -5.62 -16.92 9.68
C TYR A 277 -5.31 -18.19 10.49
N VAL A 278 -4.41 -19.04 10.01
CA VAL A 278 -4.01 -20.27 10.74
C VAL A 278 -3.33 -19.93 12.07
N LEU A 279 -2.52 -18.88 12.12
CA LEU A 279 -1.85 -18.44 13.34
C LEU A 279 -2.80 -17.86 14.38
N GLU A 280 -3.87 -17.21 13.93
CA GLU A 280 -4.88 -16.59 14.79
C GLU A 280 -5.78 -17.63 15.46
N LYS A 281 -6.12 -18.74 14.78
CA LYS A 281 -7.10 -19.71 15.31
C LYS A 281 -6.76 -20.35 16.65
N PRO A 282 -5.50 -20.78 16.91
CA PRO A 282 -5.11 -21.25 18.24
C PRO A 282 -5.32 -20.21 19.35
N LEU A 283 -5.20 -18.91 19.02
CA LEU A 283 -5.36 -17.80 19.97
C LEU A 283 -6.82 -17.52 20.31
N GLU A 284 -7.77 -17.91 19.44
CA GLU A 284 -9.22 -17.76 19.69
C GLU A 284 -9.79 -18.80 20.68
N ILE A 285 -9.05 -19.89 20.92
CA ILE A 285 -9.43 -20.92 21.90
C ILE A 285 -9.41 -20.28 23.29
N LYS A 286 -10.51 -20.41 24.05
CA LYS A 286 -10.64 -19.82 25.40
C LYS A 286 -9.49 -20.32 26.29
N GLN A 287 -8.52 -19.43 26.54
CA GLN A 287 -7.39 -19.70 27.42
C GLN A 287 -7.85 -19.62 28.87
N ARG A 288 -7.65 -20.71 29.64
CA ARG A 288 -8.05 -20.75 31.06
C ARG A 288 -7.00 -20.14 32.00
N SER A 289 -5.74 -20.07 31.56
CA SER A 289 -4.62 -19.51 32.34
C SER A 289 -3.59 -18.86 31.42
N LEU A 290 -2.78 -17.95 32.00
CA LEU A 290 -1.63 -17.34 31.32
C LEU A 290 -0.59 -18.39 30.88
N THR A 291 -0.47 -19.50 31.62
CA THR A 291 0.42 -20.61 31.27
C THR A 291 -0.02 -21.29 29.98
N THR A 292 -1.32 -21.55 29.79
CA THR A 292 -1.83 -22.15 28.54
C THR A 292 -1.62 -21.21 27.34
N LEU A 293 -1.80 -19.90 27.54
CA LEU A 293 -1.50 -18.91 26.51
C LEU A 293 -0.01 -18.94 26.11
N ALA A 294 0.89 -18.95 27.10
CA ALA A 294 2.34 -19.01 26.87
C ALA A 294 2.76 -20.30 26.14
N PHE A 295 2.22 -21.46 26.54
CA PHE A 295 2.49 -22.73 25.85
C PHE A 295 1.95 -22.73 24.42
N THR A 296 0.75 -22.18 24.20
CA THR A 296 0.15 -22.05 22.86
C THR A 296 1.02 -21.17 21.96
N GLY A 297 1.47 -20.02 22.49
CA GLY A 297 2.37 -19.10 21.78
C GLY A 297 3.73 -19.73 21.47
N LEU A 298 4.30 -20.49 22.42
CA LEU A 298 5.56 -21.20 22.21
C LEU A 298 5.42 -22.26 21.11
N LEU A 299 4.36 -23.08 21.16
CA LEU A 299 4.10 -24.10 20.13
C LEU A 299 3.94 -23.45 18.75
N LEU A 300 3.19 -22.35 18.68
CA LEU A 300 2.99 -21.60 17.45
C LEU A 300 4.32 -21.06 16.90
N SER A 301 5.16 -20.50 17.77
CA SER A 301 6.49 -20.01 17.41
C SER A 301 7.40 -21.13 16.90
N ILE A 302 7.34 -22.32 17.50
CA ILE A 302 8.13 -23.48 17.06
C ILE A 302 7.65 -23.94 15.68
N LEU A 303 6.34 -24.02 15.45
CA LEU A 303 5.78 -24.42 14.15
C LEU A 303 6.15 -23.43 13.04
N VAL A 304 5.99 -22.12 13.30
CA VAL A 304 6.39 -21.08 12.35
C VAL A 304 7.90 -21.10 12.13
N GLY A 305 8.69 -21.18 13.19
CA GLY A 305 10.15 -21.23 13.11
C GLY A 305 10.66 -22.45 12.35
N ALA A 306 10.07 -23.63 12.57
CA ALA A 306 10.39 -24.85 11.85
C ALA A 306 10.02 -24.75 10.36
N PHE A 307 8.87 -24.17 10.03
CA PHE A 307 8.47 -23.91 8.65
C PHE A 307 9.45 -22.96 7.96
N VAL A 308 9.78 -21.82 8.59
CA VAL A 308 10.76 -20.86 8.06
C VAL A 308 12.12 -21.52 7.88
N TYR A 309 12.60 -22.25 8.89
CA TYR A 309 13.87 -22.98 8.78
C TYR A 309 13.85 -23.98 7.62
N TRP A 310 12.78 -24.78 7.50
CA TRP A 310 12.62 -25.71 6.37
C TRP A 310 12.62 -24.98 5.03
N THR A 311 11.95 -23.83 4.93
CA THR A 311 11.92 -23.03 3.69
C THR A 311 13.30 -22.53 3.28
N GLN A 312 14.13 -22.15 4.26
CA GLN A 312 15.50 -21.71 4.02
C GLN A 312 16.43 -22.85 3.61
N GLN A 313 16.17 -24.07 4.10
CA GLN A 313 16.96 -25.26 3.77
C GLN A 313 16.57 -25.91 2.44
N ASN A 314 15.37 -25.61 1.91
CA ASN A 314 14.87 -26.21 0.67
C ASN A 314 14.46 -25.13 -0.37
N PRO A 315 15.34 -24.16 -0.67
CA PRO A 315 15.00 -23.05 -1.56
C PRO A 315 14.62 -23.52 -2.97
N GLU A 316 15.23 -24.59 -3.47
CA GLU A 316 14.92 -25.18 -4.77
C GLU A 316 13.50 -25.76 -4.84
N THR A 317 13.02 -26.38 -3.77
CA THR A 317 11.63 -26.89 -3.69
C THR A 317 10.67 -25.71 -3.74
N ILE A 318 10.98 -24.64 -3.02
CA ILE A 318 10.17 -23.44 -2.98
C ILE A 318 10.20 -22.71 -4.32
N GLN A 319 11.35 -22.61 -4.98
CA GLN A 319 11.51 -22.02 -6.31
C GLN A 319 10.70 -22.78 -7.38
N GLN A 320 10.54 -24.09 -7.26
CA GLN A 320 9.67 -24.88 -8.16
C GLN A 320 8.19 -24.52 -8.00
N TYR A 321 7.74 -24.18 -6.79
CA TYR A 321 6.36 -23.77 -6.51
C TYR A 321 6.15 -22.24 -6.54
N LEU A 322 7.23 -21.46 -6.56
CA LEU A 322 7.29 -20.03 -6.83
C LEU A 322 8.09 -19.77 -8.11
N PRO A 323 7.65 -20.28 -9.28
CA PRO A 323 8.31 -20.01 -10.56
C PRO A 323 8.32 -18.51 -10.92
N LEU A 324 7.64 -17.66 -10.12
CA LEU A 324 7.64 -16.20 -10.20
C LEU A 324 8.81 -15.53 -9.47
N LEU A 325 9.56 -16.22 -8.60
CA LEU A 325 10.78 -15.70 -7.95
C LEU A 325 12.07 -16.05 -8.72
N ALA A 326 11.97 -16.92 -9.74
CA ALA A 326 13.10 -17.44 -10.50
C ALA A 326 13.31 -16.76 -11.86
N LYS A 327 12.64 -15.62 -12.11
CA LYS A 327 12.84 -14.78 -13.30
C LYS A 327 13.09 -13.34 -12.90
#